data_AF-Q38B39-F1
#
_entry.id   AF-Q38B39-F1
#
_cell.length_a   1.000
_cell.length_b   1.000
_cell.length_c   1.000
_cell.angle_alpha   90.00
_cell.angle_beta   90.00
_cell.angle_gamma   90.00
#
_symmetry.space_group_name_H-M   'P 1'
#
loop_
_entity.id
_entity.type
_entity.pdbx_description
1 polymer ?
#
loop_
_entity_poly.entity_id
_entity_poly.type
_entity_poly.pdbx_seq_one_letter_code
_entity_poly.pdbx_strand_id
1 'polypeptide(L)'
;MYPLLVCADLYGEKYNLEVRFPSKPTIEDLQKRIVTVFSTEMDSRRPEGYPEADFSIALVHIYDDKSQQWEKLLSDAQLHEYDQLYVFQPQTRWHMDVQKNLPPPTTPSKDHRTATPHSICKSPQSKGCDDVYSFSQNCEATVTAKTRLEEQRRRERVLREELFRVREETERLEREAALELSRKRLLKWQVMYTSTSHKETSGIYMASMCNYPPLGECLYTVDAPKPVSPGR
;
A
#
# COMPACT_ATOMS: atom_id res chain seq x y z
N MET A 1 -24.84 17.14 4.57
CA MET A 1 -23.68 16.26 4.79
C MET A 1 -23.38 15.61 3.46
N TYR A 2 -22.12 15.57 3.07
CA TYR A 2 -21.68 15.13 1.75
C TYR A 2 -20.85 13.85 1.92
N PRO A 3 -21.45 12.66 1.79
CA PRO A 3 -20.75 11.39 1.92
C PRO A 3 -20.03 11.02 0.62
N LEU A 4 -18.83 10.46 0.73
CA LEU A 4 -18.07 9.87 -0.36
C LEU A 4 -17.61 8.47 0.05
N LEU A 5 -17.63 7.52 -0.89
CA LEU A 5 -17.16 6.16 -0.65
C LEU A 5 -15.71 6.08 -1.11
N VAL A 6 -14.77 5.84 -0.20
CA VAL A 6 -13.34 5.86 -0.52
C VAL A 6 -12.75 4.50 -0.25
N CYS A 7 -12.24 3.86 -1.30
CA CYS A 7 -11.52 2.59 -1.17
C CYS A 7 -10.01 2.80 -1.30
N ALA A 8 -9.23 2.12 -0.47
CA ALA A 8 -7.79 1.99 -0.63
C ALA A 8 -7.33 0.59 -0.22
N ASP A 9 -6.17 0.16 -0.74
CA ASP A 9 -5.52 -1.07 -0.30
C ASP A 9 -4.63 -0.81 0.92
N LEU A 10 -4.89 -1.52 2.02
CA LEU A 10 -4.03 -1.52 3.21
C LEU A 10 -3.56 -2.95 3.47
N TYR A 11 -2.24 -3.16 3.51
CA TYR A 11 -1.61 -4.45 3.84
C TYR A 11 -2.15 -5.65 3.03
N GLY A 12 -2.52 -5.43 1.76
CA GLY A 12 -3.02 -6.47 0.84
C GLY A 12 -4.54 -6.71 0.89
N GLU A 13 -5.28 -5.92 1.66
CA GLU A 13 -6.73 -5.96 1.74
C GLU A 13 -7.37 -4.62 1.36
N LYS A 14 -8.54 -4.70 0.71
CA LYS A 14 -9.33 -3.52 0.34
C LYS A 14 -10.14 -3.03 1.52
N TYR A 15 -10.11 -1.71 1.75
CA TYR A 15 -10.92 -1.05 2.75
C TYR A 15 -11.74 0.05 2.09
N ASN A 16 -13.05 -0.16 2.02
CA ASN A 16 -14.01 0.81 1.49
C ASN A 16 -14.68 1.53 2.66
N LEU A 17 -14.44 2.83 2.77
CA LEU A 17 -14.86 3.66 3.90
C LEU A 17 -15.81 4.77 3.45
N GLU A 18 -16.90 4.97 4.18
CA GLU A 18 -17.76 6.13 4.00
C GLU A 18 -17.16 7.35 4.70
N VAL A 19 -16.57 8.26 3.93
CA VAL A 19 -15.95 9.49 4.43
C VAL A 19 -16.94 10.64 4.28
N ARG A 20 -17.21 11.33 5.40
CA ARG A 20 -18.26 12.36 5.47
C ARG A 20 -17.65 13.75 5.54
N PHE A 21 -18.19 14.66 4.71
CA PHE A 21 -17.83 16.08 4.68
C PHE A 21 -19.04 16.96 5.04
N PRO A 22 -18.85 18.15 5.63
CA PRO A 22 -19.95 19.07 5.92
C PRO A 22 -20.68 19.54 4.65
N SER A 23 -19.90 19.87 3.61
CA SER A 23 -20.31 20.29 2.27
C SER A 23 -19.44 19.60 1.23
N LYS A 24 -19.71 19.83 -0.07
CA LYS A 24 -18.85 19.35 -1.16
C LYS A 24 -17.40 19.79 -0.92
N PRO A 25 -16.42 18.86 -0.80
CA PRO A 25 -15.05 19.21 -0.48
C PRO A 25 -14.30 19.73 -1.72
N THR A 26 -13.30 20.58 -1.49
CA THR A 26 -12.25 20.84 -2.49
C THR A 26 -11.36 19.60 -2.66
N ILE A 27 -10.59 19.52 -3.75
CA ILE A 27 -9.63 18.42 -3.94
C ILE A 27 -8.60 18.35 -2.80
N GLU A 28 -8.14 19.50 -2.31
CA GLU A 28 -7.17 19.57 -1.20
C GLU A 28 -7.79 19.07 0.11
N ASP A 29 -9.00 19.51 0.45
CA ASP A 29 -9.72 19.06 1.65
C ASP A 29 -10.01 17.56 1.60
N LEU A 30 -10.40 17.05 0.43
CA LEU A 30 -10.62 15.64 0.18
C LEU A 30 -9.33 14.84 0.44
N GLN A 31 -8.21 15.22 -0.20
CA GLN A 31 -6.93 14.53 -0.04
C GLN A 31 -6.46 14.54 1.42
N LYS A 32 -6.51 15.69 2.08
CA LYS A 32 -6.15 15.83 3.50
C LYS A 32 -6.99 14.94 4.40
N ARG A 33 -8.30 14.87 4.15
CA ARG A 33 -9.20 14.01 4.92
C ARG A 33 -8.93 12.53 4.68
N ILE A 34 -8.71 12.13 3.43
CA ILE A 34 -8.36 10.75 3.05
C ILE A 34 -7.08 10.33 3.79
N VAL A 35 -6.00 11.12 3.70
CA VAL A 35 -4.74 10.84 4.42
C VAL A 35 -4.99 10.66 5.92
N THR A 36 -5.72 11.59 6.54
CA THR A 36 -6.01 11.52 7.98
C THR A 36 -6.77 10.24 8.37
N VAL A 37 -7.81 9.89 7.60
CA VAL A 37 -8.64 8.71 7.86
C VAL A 37 -7.83 7.43 7.64
N PHE A 38 -7.17 7.29 6.50
CA PHE A 38 -6.45 6.07 6.17
C PHE A 38 -5.15 5.89 6.95
N SER A 39 -4.43 6.95 7.34
CA SER A 39 -3.31 6.81 8.30
C SER A 39 -3.79 6.21 9.62
N THR A 40 -4.96 6.63 10.11
CA THR A 40 -5.54 6.04 11.33
C THR A 40 -5.89 4.56 11.14
N GLU A 41 -6.49 4.21 10.00
CA GLU A 41 -6.79 2.82 9.69
C GLU A 41 -5.52 1.97 9.57
N MET A 42 -4.48 2.50 8.93
CA MET A 42 -3.16 1.86 8.84
C MET A 42 -2.60 1.57 10.23
N ASP A 43 -2.55 2.57 11.12
CA ASP A 43 -2.05 2.41 12.49
C ASP A 43 -2.82 1.33 13.26
N SER A 44 -4.15 1.31 13.12
CA SER A 44 -5.01 0.35 13.84
C SER A 44 -4.93 -1.08 13.32
N ARG A 45 -4.55 -1.26 12.05
CA ARG A 45 -4.56 -2.56 11.34
C ARG A 45 -3.15 -3.06 11.01
N ARG A 46 -2.12 -2.31 11.39
CA ARG A 46 -0.72 -2.61 11.09
C ARG A 46 -0.35 -4.03 11.54
N PRO A 47 -0.02 -4.93 10.60
CA PRO A 47 0.48 -6.25 10.96
C PRO A 47 1.84 -6.13 11.65
N GLU A 48 2.15 -7.09 12.51
CA GLU A 48 3.48 -7.19 13.13
C GLU A 48 4.57 -7.32 12.05
N GLY A 49 5.65 -6.55 12.19
CA GLY A 49 6.77 -6.51 11.25
C GLY A 49 6.67 -5.45 10.12
N TYR A 50 5.53 -4.78 9.97
CA TYR A 50 5.39 -3.66 9.02
C TYR A 50 5.91 -2.36 9.64
N PRO A 51 6.54 -1.46 8.85
CA PRO A 51 7.04 -0.19 9.35
C PRO A 51 5.90 0.74 9.77
N GLU A 52 6.23 1.71 10.63
CA GLU A 52 5.40 2.90 10.80
C GLU A 52 5.56 3.77 9.54
N ALA A 53 4.45 4.05 8.88
CA ALA A 53 4.41 4.90 7.70
C ALA A 53 3.05 5.58 7.63
N ASP A 54 3.07 6.87 7.28
CA ASP A 54 1.85 7.59 6.99
C ASP A 54 1.25 7.16 5.66
N PHE A 55 -0.06 7.23 5.55
CA PHE A 55 -0.76 7.03 4.28
C PHE A 55 -0.40 8.16 3.31
N SER A 56 -0.01 7.81 2.09
CA SER A 56 0.31 8.78 1.04
C SER A 56 -0.49 8.49 -0.23
N ILE A 57 -0.95 9.55 -0.89
CA ILE A 57 -1.77 9.46 -2.10
C ILE A 57 -0.86 9.62 -3.31
N ALA A 58 -0.81 8.63 -4.18
CA ALA A 58 -0.20 8.75 -5.51
C ALA A 58 -1.24 9.22 -6.54
N LEU A 59 -2.45 8.65 -6.49
CA LEU A 59 -3.49 8.90 -7.48
C LEU A 59 -4.87 8.64 -6.88
N VAL A 60 -5.86 9.44 -7.28
CA VAL A 60 -7.27 9.22 -6.94
C VAL A 60 -8.04 9.01 -8.23
N HIS A 61 -8.74 7.89 -8.31
CA HIS A 61 -9.73 7.62 -9.35
C HIS A 61 -11.14 7.74 -8.78
N ILE A 62 -12.06 8.13 -9.64
CA ILE A 62 -13.49 8.20 -9.40
C ILE A 62 -14.19 7.28 -10.41
N TYR A 63 -15.17 6.51 -9.95
CA TYR A 63 -16.02 5.74 -10.84
C TYR A 63 -17.10 6.67 -11.41
N ASP A 64 -17.11 6.88 -12.73
CA ASP A 64 -18.17 7.62 -13.39
C ASP A 64 -19.28 6.65 -13.83
N ASP A 65 -20.45 6.77 -13.20
CA ASP A 65 -21.62 5.96 -13.53
C ASP A 65 -22.10 6.15 -14.97
N LYS A 66 -21.81 7.30 -15.60
CA LYS A 66 -22.20 7.58 -17.00
C LYS A 66 -21.30 6.84 -17.98
N SER A 67 -19.99 6.92 -17.80
CA SER A 67 -19.01 6.21 -18.64
C SER A 67 -18.83 4.73 -18.26
N GLN A 68 -19.33 4.33 -17.08
CA GLN A 68 -19.16 2.99 -16.48
C GLN A 68 -17.68 2.61 -16.32
N GLN A 69 -16.82 3.61 -16.13
CA GLN A 69 -15.37 3.45 -16.08
C GLN A 69 -14.75 4.24 -14.93
N TRP A 70 -13.54 3.83 -14.55
CA TRP A 70 -12.72 4.56 -13.60
C TRP A 70 -11.96 5.66 -14.33
N GLU A 71 -12.13 6.89 -13.86
CA GLU A 71 -11.46 8.07 -14.40
C GLU A 71 -10.59 8.72 -13.34
N LYS A 72 -9.57 9.46 -13.76
CA LYS A 72 -8.76 10.26 -12.82
C LYS A 72 -9.61 11.40 -12.26
N LEU A 73 -9.54 11.60 -10.94
CA LEU A 73 -10.13 12.78 -10.31
C LEU A 73 -9.22 13.99 -10.57
N LEU A 74 -9.72 14.95 -11.37
CA LEU A 74 -9.01 16.15 -11.80
C LEU A 74 -9.58 17.43 -11.19
N SER A 75 -10.90 17.46 -10.96
CA SER A 75 -11.61 18.62 -10.39
C SER A 75 -12.68 18.17 -9.41
N ASP A 76 -12.89 18.99 -8.39
CA ASP A 76 -14.02 18.89 -7.46
C ASP A 76 -15.38 18.89 -8.17
N ALA A 77 -15.50 19.50 -9.36
CA ALA A 77 -16.71 19.45 -10.18
C ALA A 77 -17.15 18.02 -10.53
N GLN A 78 -16.22 17.04 -10.60
CA GLN A 78 -16.52 15.63 -10.85
C GLN A 78 -17.21 14.94 -9.66
N LEU A 79 -17.06 15.47 -8.45
CA LEU A 79 -17.62 14.86 -7.24
C LEU A 79 -19.13 15.07 -7.13
N HIS A 80 -19.83 14.01 -6.77
CA HIS A 80 -21.23 13.93 -6.36
C HIS A 80 -21.35 13.14 -5.05
N GLU A 81 -22.50 13.22 -4.39
CA GLU A 81 -22.75 12.48 -3.16
C GLU A 81 -22.78 10.98 -3.44
N TYR A 82 -22.13 10.19 -2.58
CA TYR A 82 -21.98 8.74 -2.69
C TYR A 82 -21.11 8.22 -3.86
N ASP A 83 -20.38 9.10 -4.54
CA ASP A 83 -19.42 8.64 -5.55
C ASP A 83 -18.38 7.69 -4.95
N GLN A 84 -18.04 6.66 -5.73
CA GLN A 84 -17.00 5.71 -5.37
C GLN A 84 -15.64 6.19 -5.87
N LEU A 85 -14.75 6.46 -4.92
CA LEU A 85 -13.36 6.80 -5.13
C LEU A 85 -12.46 5.59 -4.85
N TYR A 86 -11.36 5.51 -5.58
CA TYR A 86 -10.27 4.58 -5.34
C TYR A 86 -8.96 5.36 -5.20
N VAL A 87 -8.22 5.09 -4.13
CA VAL A 87 -6.99 5.80 -3.78
C VAL A 87 -5.81 4.85 -3.88
N PHE A 88 -4.92 5.17 -4.82
CA PHE A 88 -3.66 4.48 -5.01
C PHE A 88 -2.60 5.12 -4.12
N GLN A 89 -1.81 4.30 -3.42
CA GLN A 89 -0.60 4.77 -2.76
C GLN A 89 0.61 4.52 -3.66
N PRO A 90 1.74 5.21 -3.43
CA PRO A 90 3.00 4.85 -4.04
C PRO A 90 3.29 3.36 -3.80
N GLN A 91 3.61 2.63 -4.87
CA GLN A 91 3.91 1.20 -4.74
C GLN A 91 5.19 1.04 -3.92
N THR A 92 5.10 0.30 -2.83
CA THR A 92 6.25 0.00 -1.97
C THR A 92 6.31 -1.50 -1.70
N ARG A 93 7.41 -1.95 -1.09
CA ARG A 93 7.51 -3.35 -0.62
C ARG A 93 6.46 -3.72 0.44
N TRP A 94 5.74 -2.76 1.01
CA TRP A 94 4.73 -2.98 2.05
C TRP A 94 3.31 -2.75 1.56
N HIS A 95 3.16 -2.09 0.42
CA HIS A 95 1.88 -1.75 -0.18
C HIS A 95 1.94 -2.03 -1.69
N MET A 96 1.07 -2.93 -2.11
CA MET A 96 0.78 -3.19 -3.52
C MET A 96 -0.72 -3.18 -3.70
N ASP A 97 -1.18 -2.60 -4.80
CA ASP A 97 -2.59 -2.68 -5.14
C ASP A 97 -2.98 -4.11 -5.52
N VAL A 98 -4.06 -4.61 -4.94
CA VAL A 98 -4.57 -5.96 -5.21
C VAL A 98 -5.77 -5.91 -6.14
N GLN A 99 -5.82 -6.81 -7.13
CA GLN A 99 -7.00 -6.93 -7.99
C GLN A 99 -8.06 -7.79 -7.29
N LYS A 100 -8.88 -7.15 -6.45
CA LYS A 100 -10.03 -7.75 -5.74
C LYS A 100 -11.27 -6.88 -5.96
N ASN A 101 -12.45 -7.47 -5.79
CA ASN A 101 -13.70 -6.70 -5.74
C ASN A 101 -13.70 -5.74 -4.55
N LEU A 102 -14.36 -4.58 -4.71
CA LEU A 102 -14.54 -3.63 -3.61
C LEU A 102 -15.47 -4.24 -2.55
N PRO A 103 -15.10 -4.20 -1.26
CA PRO A 103 -16.01 -4.60 -0.19
C PRO A 103 -17.13 -3.55 -0.01
N PRO A 104 -18.23 -3.90 0.68
CA PRO A 104 -19.26 -2.93 1.07
C PRO A 104 -18.65 -1.77 1.88
N PRO A 105 -19.14 -0.53 1.71
CA PRO A 105 -18.69 0.60 2.51
C PRO A 105 -18.90 0.39 4.01
N THR A 106 -17.92 0.79 4.81
CA THR A 106 -17.95 0.75 6.27
C THR A 106 -17.59 2.10 6.89
N THR A 107 -17.95 2.34 8.14
CA THR A 107 -17.56 3.58 8.83
C THR A 107 -16.10 3.51 9.30
N PRO A 108 -15.33 4.62 9.21
CA PRO A 108 -13.98 4.68 9.76
C PRO A 108 -13.91 4.32 11.25
N SER A 109 -12.81 3.70 11.68
CA SER A 109 -12.57 3.22 13.05
C SER A 109 -12.65 4.32 14.11
N LYS A 110 -12.26 5.56 13.76
CA LYS A 110 -12.39 6.72 14.68
C LYS A 110 -13.84 7.08 14.98
N ASP A 111 -14.75 6.88 14.03
CA ASP A 111 -16.16 7.22 14.18
C ASP A 111 -16.92 6.14 14.99
N HIS A 112 -16.35 4.94 15.12
CA HIS A 112 -16.89 3.88 15.99
C HIS A 112 -16.74 4.17 17.49
N ARG A 113 -15.84 5.08 17.91
CA ARG A 113 -15.60 5.34 19.34
C ARG A 113 -16.76 6.05 20.05
N THR A 114 -17.76 6.54 19.32
CA THR A 114 -19.00 7.11 19.88
C THR A 114 -20.19 6.16 19.86
N ALA A 115 -20.04 4.93 19.37
CA ALA A 115 -21.07 3.89 19.45
C ALA A 115 -20.78 2.97 20.63
N THR A 116 -21.22 3.35 21.82
CA THR A 116 -21.27 2.50 23.02
C THR A 116 -21.91 1.15 22.66
N PRO A 117 -21.28 0.00 22.92
CA PRO A 117 -21.90 -1.29 22.67
C PRO A 117 -22.90 -1.61 23.78
N HIS A 118 -24.07 -0.98 23.76
CA HIS A 118 -25.22 -1.47 24.50
C HIS A 118 -25.94 -2.53 23.66
N SER A 119 -25.32 -3.71 23.54
CA SER A 119 -26.05 -4.94 23.22
C SER A 119 -25.74 -5.98 24.29
N ILE A 120 -26.27 -5.70 25.48
CA ILE A 120 -26.46 -6.70 26.52
C ILE A 120 -27.75 -7.43 26.14
N CYS A 121 -27.67 -8.39 25.22
CA CYS A 121 -28.67 -9.45 25.14
C CYS A 121 -28.38 -10.46 26.25
N LYS A 122 -28.76 -10.10 27.48
CA LYS A 122 -29.04 -11.06 28.54
C LYS A 122 -30.30 -11.80 28.12
N SER A 123 -30.15 -12.94 27.47
CA SER A 123 -31.25 -13.89 27.31
C SER A 123 -31.40 -14.68 28.62
N PRO A 124 -32.56 -14.61 29.31
CA PRO A 124 -32.78 -15.34 30.54
C PRO A 124 -33.31 -16.76 30.28
N GLN A 125 -32.78 -17.70 31.06
CA GLN A 125 -33.46 -18.90 31.57
C GLN A 125 -34.02 -19.92 30.56
N SER A 126 -33.32 -21.04 30.45
CA SER A 126 -33.97 -22.34 30.27
C SER A 126 -33.38 -23.32 31.29
N LYS A 127 -34.28 -23.91 32.09
CA LYS A 127 -34.03 -24.94 33.09
C LYS A 127 -34.21 -26.31 32.43
N GLY A 128 -33.33 -27.24 32.80
CA GLY A 128 -33.64 -28.67 32.82
C GLY A 128 -33.26 -29.46 31.57
N CYS A 129 -32.23 -30.30 31.70
CA CYS A 129 -32.36 -31.75 31.64
C CYS A 129 -31.00 -32.36 31.99
N ASP A 130 -30.94 -33.04 33.12
CA ASP A 130 -29.88 -34.01 33.43
C ASP A 130 -29.96 -35.15 32.42
N ASP A 131 -28.84 -35.51 31.79
CA ASP A 131 -28.62 -36.92 31.49
C ASP A 131 -27.13 -37.26 31.50
N VAL A 132 -26.80 -38.14 32.44
CA VAL A 132 -25.51 -38.75 32.69
C VAL A 132 -25.48 -40.02 31.87
N TYR A 133 -24.66 -40.12 30.82
CA TYR A 133 -24.20 -41.43 30.35
C TYR A 133 -22.80 -41.35 29.73
N SER A 134 -21.88 -42.04 30.40
CA SER A 134 -20.53 -42.37 29.96
C SER A 134 -20.53 -43.30 28.73
N PHE A 135 -19.62 -43.10 27.78
CA PHE A 135 -18.87 -44.16 27.10
C PHE A 135 -17.75 -43.51 26.25
N SER A 136 -16.50 -43.56 26.71
CA SER A 136 -15.48 -44.55 26.31
C SER A 136 -14.79 -44.24 24.98
N GLN A 137 -13.47 -44.03 25.09
CA GLN A 137 -12.43 -44.42 24.14
C GLN A 137 -12.69 -44.15 22.65
N ASN A 138 -12.12 -43.05 22.14
CA ASN A 138 -11.34 -43.13 20.91
C ASN A 138 -10.26 -42.05 20.88
N CYS A 139 -9.04 -42.47 21.20
CA CYS A 139 -7.81 -41.77 20.95
C CYS A 139 -7.50 -41.84 19.44
N GLU A 140 -8.05 -40.91 18.67
CA GLU A 140 -7.68 -40.69 17.26
C GLU A 140 -7.77 -39.20 16.94
N ALA A 141 -6.69 -38.69 16.37
CA ALA A 141 -6.38 -37.27 16.19
C ALA A 141 -7.40 -36.53 15.30
N THR A 142 -8.48 -36.03 15.89
CA THR A 142 -9.34 -35.05 15.22
C THR A 142 -8.68 -33.69 15.31
N VAL A 143 -7.92 -33.34 14.26
CA VAL A 143 -7.43 -31.97 14.03
C VAL A 143 -8.66 -31.06 13.93
N THR A 144 -9.02 -30.43 15.04
CA THR A 144 -10.14 -29.48 15.09
C THR A 144 -9.94 -28.37 14.06
N ALA A 145 -11.03 -27.78 13.55
CA ALA A 145 -10.94 -26.63 12.63
C ALA A 145 -10.07 -25.49 13.21
N LYS A 146 -10.07 -25.35 14.54
CA LYS A 146 -9.21 -24.41 15.27
C LYS A 146 -7.71 -24.71 15.07
N THR A 147 -7.27 -25.95 15.25
CA THR A 147 -5.86 -26.31 15.06
C THR A 147 -5.44 -26.21 13.59
N ARG A 148 -6.34 -26.52 12.64
CA ARG A 148 -6.09 -26.32 11.20
C ARG A 148 -5.96 -24.83 10.82
N LEU A 149 -6.77 -23.95 11.41
CA LEU A 149 -6.68 -22.50 11.19
C LEU A 149 -5.39 -21.91 11.78
N GLU A 150 -5.00 -22.37 12.98
CA GLU A 150 -3.76 -21.94 13.62
C GLU A 150 -2.53 -22.36 12.80
N GLU A 151 -2.52 -23.60 12.30
CA GLU A 151 -1.49 -24.09 11.38
C GLU A 151 -1.45 -23.29 10.07
N GLN A 152 -2.61 -22.94 9.49
CA GLN A 152 -2.68 -22.06 8.32
C GLN A 152 -2.06 -20.68 8.61
N ARG A 153 -2.37 -20.05 9.75
CA ARG A 153 -1.78 -18.76 10.15
C ARG A 153 -0.27 -18.83 10.35
N ARG A 154 0.25 -19.96 10.87
CA ARG A 154 1.69 -20.19 10.99
C ARG A 154 2.35 -20.26 9.61
N ARG A 155 1.75 -20.98 8.66
CA ARG A 155 2.25 -21.07 7.27
C ARG A 155 2.23 -19.72 6.58
N GLU A 156 1.15 -18.95 6.76
CA GLU A 156 1.05 -17.61 6.20
C GLU A 156 2.15 -16.68 6.74
N ARG A 157 2.48 -16.77 8.04
CA ARG A 157 3.59 -16.03 8.63
C ARG A 157 4.93 -16.37 7.97
N VAL A 158 5.23 -17.66 7.81
CA VAL A 158 6.46 -18.12 7.13
C VAL A 158 6.51 -17.61 5.70
N LEU A 159 5.41 -17.69 4.94
CA LEU A 159 5.36 -17.18 3.57
C LEU A 159 5.56 -15.66 3.52
N ARG A 160 5.04 -14.90 4.49
CA ARG A 160 5.27 -13.46 4.59
C ARG A 160 6.74 -13.13 4.85
N GLU A 161 7.40 -13.88 5.74
CA GLU A 161 8.83 -13.74 6.01
C GLU A 161 9.68 -14.08 4.77
N GLU A 162 9.35 -15.15 4.06
CA GLU A 162 10.03 -15.53 2.82
C GLU A 162 9.82 -14.48 1.71
N LEU A 163 8.58 -13.96 1.54
CA LEU A 163 8.32 -12.86 0.62
C LEU A 163 9.10 -11.60 0.97
N PHE A 164 9.26 -11.30 2.27
CA PHE A 164 10.08 -10.19 2.73
C PHE A 164 11.56 -10.39 2.32
N ARG A 165 12.12 -11.58 2.55
CA ARG A 165 13.50 -11.92 2.13
C ARG A 165 13.70 -11.82 0.61
N VAL A 166 12.78 -12.37 -0.18
CA VAL A 166 12.84 -12.32 -1.65
C VAL A 166 12.80 -10.87 -2.15
N ARG A 167 12.00 -10.00 -1.51
CA ARG A 167 11.94 -8.57 -1.84
C ARG A 167 13.25 -7.85 -1.51
N GLU A 168 13.86 -8.11 -0.35
CA GLU A 168 15.18 -7.55 -0.01
C GLU A 168 16.26 -7.98 -1.01
N GLU A 169 16.24 -9.25 -1.43
CA GLU A 169 17.16 -9.76 -2.44
C GLU A 169 16.93 -9.11 -3.82
N THR A 170 15.66 -8.92 -4.21
CA THR A 170 15.30 -8.25 -5.46
C THR A 170 15.82 -6.81 -5.47
N GLU A 171 15.61 -6.07 -4.38
CA GLU A 171 16.09 -4.68 -4.24
C GLU A 171 17.63 -4.59 -4.32
N ARG A 172 18.34 -5.55 -3.69
CA ARG A 172 19.80 -5.66 -3.79
C ARG A 172 20.24 -5.87 -5.23
N LEU A 173 19.59 -6.80 -5.95
CA LEU A 173 19.91 -7.12 -7.33
C LEU A 173 19.58 -5.96 -8.30
N GLU A 174 18.47 -5.25 -8.07
CA GLU A 174 18.12 -4.06 -8.86
C GLU A 174 19.18 -2.95 -8.69
N ARG A 175 19.67 -2.72 -7.47
CA ARG A 175 20.77 -1.78 -7.20
C ARG A 175 22.06 -2.21 -7.92
N GLU A 176 22.40 -3.49 -7.88
CA GLU A 176 23.57 -4.02 -8.58
C GLU A 176 23.44 -3.87 -10.11
N ALA A 177 22.28 -4.20 -10.67
CA ALA A 177 21.98 -4.06 -12.09
C ALA A 177 22.04 -2.58 -12.55
N ALA A 178 21.57 -1.64 -11.73
CA ALA A 178 21.65 -0.21 -12.01
C ALA A 178 23.12 0.30 -12.05
N LEU A 179 23.97 -0.17 -11.13
CA LEU A 179 25.40 0.12 -11.12
C LEU A 179 26.10 -0.47 -12.35
N GLU A 180 25.77 -1.71 -12.71
CA GLU A 180 26.34 -2.36 -13.88
C GLU A 180 25.95 -1.64 -15.18
N LEU A 181 24.68 -1.22 -15.31
CA LEU A 181 24.20 -0.45 -16.46
C LEU A 181 24.93 0.90 -16.56
N SER A 182 25.14 1.57 -15.43
CA SER A 182 25.88 2.84 -15.36
C SER A 182 27.34 2.66 -15.79
N ARG A 183 27.99 1.58 -15.34
CA ARG A 183 29.36 1.21 -15.75
C ARG A 183 29.44 0.89 -17.25
N LYS A 184 28.49 0.13 -17.79
CA LYS A 184 28.39 -0.17 -19.24
C LYS A 184 28.21 1.11 -20.06
N ARG A 185 27.39 2.06 -19.59
CA ARG A 185 27.21 3.37 -20.25
C ARG A 185 28.49 4.19 -20.26
N LEU A 186 29.22 4.25 -19.14
CA LEU A 186 30.52 4.92 -19.04
C LEU A 186 31.55 4.31 -20.00
N LEU A 187 31.65 2.99 -20.06
CA LEU A 187 32.55 2.30 -20.99
C LEU A 187 32.18 2.58 -22.46
N LYS A 188 30.88 2.54 -22.79
CA LYS A 188 30.41 2.89 -24.14
C LYS A 188 30.76 4.34 -24.50
N TRP A 189 30.59 5.26 -23.55
CA TRP A 189 31.01 6.66 -23.71
C TRP A 189 32.52 6.76 -23.95
N GLN A 190 33.33 6.08 -23.16
CA GLN A 190 34.79 6.11 -23.31
C GLN A 190 35.24 5.59 -24.68
N VAL A 191 34.66 4.48 -25.16
CA VAL A 191 34.94 3.92 -26.50
C VAL A 191 34.55 4.89 -27.63
N MET A 192 33.41 5.57 -27.50
CA MET A 192 32.99 6.58 -28.47
C MET A 192 34.00 7.73 -28.53
N TYR A 193 34.44 8.27 -27.38
CA TYR A 193 35.37 9.39 -27.33
C TYR A 193 36.76 9.02 -27.86
N THR A 194 37.31 7.85 -27.51
CA THR A 194 38.61 7.41 -28.02
C THR A 194 38.58 7.13 -29.53
N SER A 195 37.50 6.57 -30.04
CA SER A 195 37.31 6.33 -31.49
C SER A 195 37.13 7.62 -32.29
N THR A 196 36.61 8.69 -31.67
CA THR A 196 36.42 9.99 -32.32
C THR A 196 37.76 10.74 -32.41
N SER A 197 38.62 10.67 -31.37
CA SER A 197 39.93 11.33 -31.39
C SER A 197 40.91 10.77 -32.44
N HIS A 198 40.73 9.52 -32.89
CA HIS A 198 41.56 8.91 -33.94
C HIS A 198 41.11 9.25 -35.38
N LYS A 199 39.97 9.94 -35.55
CA LYS A 199 39.46 10.34 -36.89
C LYS A 199 39.51 11.84 -37.15
N GLU A 200 39.92 12.65 -36.18
CA GLU A 200 39.97 14.12 -36.30
C GLU A 200 41.36 14.63 -36.75
N THR A 201 41.78 14.26 -37.97
CA THR A 201 42.77 15.03 -38.77
C THR A 201 42.21 15.50 -40.11
N SER A 202 40.88 15.53 -40.22
CA SER A 202 40.18 15.93 -41.44
C SER A 202 38.90 16.69 -41.07
N GLY A 203 39.04 18.01 -41.00
CA GLY A 203 38.04 18.94 -41.51
C GLY A 203 36.60 18.88 -40.98
N ILE A 204 36.26 19.94 -40.23
CA ILE A 204 34.98 20.64 -40.29
C ILE A 204 33.77 19.93 -39.64
N TYR A 205 33.06 20.71 -38.82
CA TYR A 205 31.77 20.46 -38.17
C TYR A 205 31.77 19.55 -36.95
N MET A 206 31.49 20.14 -35.78
CA MET A 206 30.46 19.68 -34.83
C MET A 206 30.31 20.71 -33.69
N ALA A 207 29.88 21.92 -34.03
CA ALA A 207 29.30 22.87 -33.07
C ALA A 207 27.78 22.70 -33.12
N SER A 208 27.23 21.64 -32.49
CA SER A 208 25.81 21.54 -32.16
C SER A 208 25.53 20.27 -31.37
N MET A 209 25.72 20.28 -30.05
CA MET A 209 25.01 19.40 -29.09
C MET A 209 24.93 20.08 -27.73
N CYS A 210 24.34 21.28 -27.72
CA CYS A 210 23.79 21.90 -26.52
C CYS A 210 22.27 21.79 -26.63
N ASN A 211 21.70 20.67 -26.20
CA ASN A 211 20.27 20.50 -25.88
C ASN A 211 20.06 19.02 -25.54
N TYR A 212 19.95 18.66 -24.26
CA TYR A 212 18.99 17.69 -23.72
C TYR A 212 19.05 17.76 -22.17
N PRO A 213 17.91 17.64 -21.48
CA PRO A 213 17.60 18.30 -20.19
C PRO A 213 18.28 17.63 -18.98
N PRO A 214 18.31 18.32 -17.81
CA PRO A 214 18.83 17.75 -16.58
C PRO A 214 17.87 16.70 -16.02
N LEU A 215 18.44 15.64 -15.44
CA LEU A 215 17.88 14.90 -14.30
C LEU A 215 16.47 14.34 -14.49
N GLY A 216 16.39 13.17 -15.14
CA GLY A 216 15.29 12.24 -14.89
C GLY A 216 15.41 11.67 -13.49
N GLU A 217 14.56 12.20 -12.60
CA GLU A 217 14.20 11.72 -11.27
C GLU A 217 14.30 10.20 -11.10
N CYS A 218 15.33 9.75 -10.38
CA CYS A 218 15.21 8.58 -9.50
C CYS A 218 15.39 9.11 -8.07
N LEU A 219 14.31 9.68 -7.53
CA LEU A 219 14.17 9.94 -6.10
C LEU A 219 14.04 8.61 -5.36
N TYR A 220 15.17 8.02 -4.98
CA TYR A 220 15.28 7.16 -3.80
C TYR A 220 16.54 7.54 -3.03
N THR A 221 16.58 8.79 -2.57
CA THR A 221 17.45 9.18 -1.45
C THR A 221 16.73 8.78 -0.17
N VAL A 222 17.02 7.56 0.31
CA VAL A 222 16.79 7.23 1.71
C VAL A 222 17.94 7.91 2.46
N ASP A 223 17.65 9.04 3.11
CA ASP A 223 18.58 9.68 4.04
C ASP A 223 18.93 8.67 5.13
N ALA A 224 20.12 8.09 5.05
CA ALA A 224 20.69 7.30 6.11
C ALA A 224 20.98 8.24 7.31
N PRO A 225 20.47 7.94 8.52
CA PRO A 225 20.82 8.73 9.68
C PRO A 225 22.31 8.57 9.97
N LYS A 226 23.04 9.70 10.01
CA LYS A 226 24.44 9.73 10.44
C LYS A 226 24.54 9.15 11.86
N PRO A 227 25.50 8.25 12.14
CA PRO A 227 25.78 7.84 13.49
C PRO A 227 26.31 9.03 14.29
N VAL A 228 25.61 9.38 15.37
CA VAL A 228 26.12 10.30 16.40
C VAL A 228 27.21 9.55 17.16
N SER A 229 28.46 9.88 16.89
CA SER A 229 29.59 9.44 17.70
C SER A 229 29.46 10.03 19.11
N PRO A 230 29.73 9.27 20.19
CA PRO A 230 29.81 9.83 21.52
C PRO A 230 31.13 10.60 21.64
N GLY A 231 31.03 11.91 21.85
CA GLY A 231 32.18 12.79 22.07
C GLY A 231 32.41 13.05 23.56
N ARG A 232 33.54 12.51 24.05
CA ARG A 232 34.24 12.74 25.34
C ARG A 232 33.63 12.19 26.63
#